data_AF-A0A9W6N184-F1
#
_entry.id   AF-A0A9W6N184-F1
#
_cell.length_a   1.000
_cell.length_b   1.000
_cell.length_c   1.000
_cell.angle_alpha   90.00
_cell.angle_beta   90.00
_cell.angle_gamma   90.00
#
_symmetry.space_group_name_H-M   'P 1'
#
loop_
_entity.id
_entity.type
_entity.pdbx_description
1 polymer ?
#
loop_
_entity_poly.entity_id
_entity_poly.type
_entity_poly.pdbx_seq_one_letter_code
_entity_poly.pdbx_strand_id
1 'polypeptide(L)'
;MRKPASRVPVSVETDDIPRIALTHGQTIWLMTELGLHHGVSTSTFNYYIKSLRKLGIPFEKGKGQSEGHRHVTYDFEELMELTVALLLRVYGTLPDTVVAGLREFRDDLRPIYRQAYFDTKTKTYPVARVAEHGRNHVAIDGLFLDLNIRYSAGQMIEFGPPKAMSPFEAVTTFARSEVPARSYLPLNVTALAEMIVGRTQVLPSIRRGRGARQAHQS
;
A
#
# COMPACT_ATOMS: atom_id res chain seq x y z
N MET A 1 9.49 -22.99 27.28
CA MET A 1 9.23 -23.07 25.83
C MET A 1 10.17 -22.11 25.12
N ARG A 2 10.93 -22.61 24.13
CA ARG A 2 12.02 -21.87 23.47
C ARG A 2 11.43 -20.92 22.40
N LYS A 3 11.78 -19.63 22.46
CA LYS A 3 11.53 -18.64 21.39
C LYS A 3 12.16 -19.15 20.09
N PRO A 4 11.44 -19.23 18.96
CA PRO A 4 12.10 -19.40 17.67
C PRO A 4 12.88 -18.11 17.36
N ALA A 5 14.15 -18.27 17.02
CA ALA A 5 15.01 -17.18 16.59
C ALA A 5 14.48 -16.60 15.29
N SER A 6 13.90 -15.40 15.35
CA SER A 6 13.71 -14.55 14.18
C SER A 6 15.10 -14.11 13.70
N ARG A 7 15.59 -14.77 12.66
CA ARG A 7 16.82 -14.35 11.95
C ARG A 7 16.41 -13.63 10.68
N VAL A 8 16.37 -12.30 10.74
CA VAL A 8 16.90 -11.43 9.68
C VAL A 8 17.43 -10.16 10.36
N PRO A 9 18.75 -9.96 10.47
CA PRO A 9 19.31 -8.63 10.66
C PRO A 9 19.83 -8.15 9.31
N VAL A 10 19.09 -7.25 8.66
CA VAL A 10 19.70 -6.32 7.72
C VAL A 10 19.29 -4.95 8.20
N SER A 11 20.24 -4.26 8.83
CA SER A 11 20.16 -2.82 9.05
C SER A 11 20.15 -2.17 7.67
N VAL A 12 18.95 -1.93 7.16
CA VAL A 12 18.72 -1.20 5.93
C VAL A 12 19.16 0.24 6.18
N GLU A 13 20.29 0.64 5.58
CA GLU A 13 20.74 2.03 5.60
C GLU A 13 19.65 2.91 4.98
N THR A 14 19.23 3.91 5.75
CA THR A 14 18.16 4.86 5.42
C THR A 14 18.42 5.70 4.16
N ASP A 15 19.63 5.66 3.59
CA ASP A 15 20.05 6.52 2.47
C ASP A 15 19.62 6.03 1.08
N ASP A 16 19.12 4.79 0.94
CA ASP A 16 18.80 4.22 -0.37
C ASP A 16 17.28 4.08 -0.64
N ILE A 17 16.42 4.71 0.17
CA ILE A 17 14.97 4.82 -0.10
C ILE A 17 14.71 5.96 -1.12
N PRO A 18 13.73 5.83 -2.05
CA PRO A 18 13.41 6.88 -3.00
C PRO A 18 12.99 8.18 -2.30
N ARG A 19 13.69 9.28 -2.64
CA ARG A 19 13.33 10.63 -2.21
C ARG A 19 12.11 11.12 -3.01
N ILE A 20 10.93 10.70 -2.61
CA ILE A 20 9.65 11.09 -3.20
C ILE A 20 9.00 12.15 -2.31
N ALA A 21 8.42 13.18 -2.93
CA ALA A 21 7.63 14.20 -2.24
C ALA A 21 6.47 14.65 -3.14
N LEU A 22 5.40 13.85 -3.22
CA LEU A 22 4.29 14.14 -4.12
C LEU A 22 3.30 15.10 -3.48
N THR A 23 2.83 16.09 -4.23
CA THR A 23 1.65 16.85 -3.80
C THR A 23 0.40 15.97 -3.80
N HIS A 24 -0.64 16.40 -3.11
CA HIS A 24 -1.93 15.70 -3.13
C HIS A 24 -2.50 15.48 -4.55
N GLY A 25 -2.34 16.43 -5.46
CA GLY A 25 -2.79 16.27 -6.85
C GLY A 25 -2.03 15.17 -7.59
N GLN A 26 -0.71 15.13 -7.42
CA GLN A 26 0.16 14.10 -7.99
C GLN A 26 -0.12 12.73 -7.38
N THR A 27 -0.46 12.69 -6.09
CA THR A 27 -0.88 11.47 -5.41
C THR A 27 -2.19 10.95 -5.98
N ILE A 28 -3.20 11.80 -6.19
CA ILE A 28 -4.46 11.39 -6.83
C ILE A 28 -4.18 10.81 -8.23
N TRP A 29 -3.38 11.52 -9.03
CA TRP A 29 -3.01 11.05 -10.37
C TRP A 29 -2.33 9.68 -10.32
N LEU A 30 -1.32 9.53 -9.47
CA LEU A 30 -0.60 8.27 -9.30
C LEU A 30 -1.55 7.14 -8.90
N MET A 31 -2.39 7.34 -7.89
CA MET A 31 -3.31 6.30 -7.43
C MET A 31 -4.36 5.92 -8.50
N THR A 32 -4.75 6.86 -9.36
CA THR A 32 -5.61 6.58 -10.52
C THR A 32 -4.89 5.74 -11.57
N GLU A 33 -3.64 6.06 -11.89
CA GLU A 33 -2.81 5.29 -12.84
C GLU A 33 -2.51 3.87 -12.36
N LEU A 34 -2.46 3.67 -11.04
CA LEU A 34 -2.38 2.34 -10.42
C LEU A 34 -3.72 1.59 -10.46
N GLY A 35 -4.78 2.16 -11.04
CA GLY A 35 -6.09 1.51 -11.17
C GLY A 35 -6.95 1.55 -9.89
N LEU A 36 -6.51 2.24 -8.84
CA LEU A 36 -7.16 2.19 -7.51
C LEU A 36 -8.46 3.01 -7.42
N HIS A 37 -8.80 3.78 -8.45
CA HIS A 37 -10.06 4.51 -8.51
C HIS A 37 -11.26 3.59 -8.79
N HIS A 38 -11.04 2.41 -9.38
CA HIS A 38 -12.04 1.35 -9.60
C HIS A 38 -13.39 1.86 -10.18
N GLY A 39 -13.33 2.69 -11.23
CA GLY A 39 -14.51 3.16 -11.96
C GLY A 39 -15.31 4.28 -11.29
N VAL A 40 -14.89 4.78 -10.12
CA VAL A 40 -15.54 5.94 -9.49
C VAL A 40 -15.07 7.25 -10.12
N SER A 41 -15.89 8.30 -10.05
CA SER A 41 -15.49 9.62 -10.53
C SER A 41 -14.27 10.16 -9.77
N THR A 42 -13.49 11.03 -10.42
CA THR A 42 -12.32 11.69 -9.81
C THR A 42 -12.67 12.44 -8.53
N SER A 43 -13.85 13.05 -8.45
CA SER A 43 -14.33 13.76 -7.25
C SER A 43 -14.58 12.80 -6.09
N THR A 44 -15.23 11.68 -6.35
CA THR A 44 -15.46 10.62 -5.37
C THR A 44 -14.16 9.99 -4.90
N PHE A 45 -13.23 9.72 -5.81
CA PHE A 45 -11.92 9.18 -5.47
C PHE A 45 -11.09 10.14 -4.61
N ASN A 46 -11.11 11.44 -4.94
CA ASN A 46 -10.51 12.48 -4.12
C ASN A 46 -11.13 12.53 -2.70
N TYR A 47 -12.45 12.40 -2.60
CA TYR A 47 -13.13 12.33 -1.31
C TYR A 47 -12.65 11.12 -0.48
N TYR A 48 -12.45 9.97 -1.10
CA TYR A 48 -11.95 8.77 -0.44
C TYR A 48 -10.56 8.98 0.18
N ILE A 49 -9.62 9.55 -0.58
CA ILE A 49 -8.29 9.85 -0.07
C ILE A 49 -8.35 10.90 1.05
N LYS A 50 -9.20 11.93 0.93
CA LYS A 50 -9.41 12.90 2.01
C LYS A 50 -10.00 12.26 3.27
N SER A 51 -10.91 11.31 3.11
CA SER A 51 -11.51 10.57 4.23
C SER A 51 -10.46 9.75 4.96
N LEU A 52 -9.62 8.99 4.24
CA LEU A 52 -8.51 8.25 4.81
C LEU A 52 -7.57 9.14 5.63
N ARG A 53 -7.25 10.34 5.12
CA ARG A 53 -6.42 11.31 5.87
C ARG A 53 -7.03 11.77 7.16
N LYS A 54 -8.35 12.05 7.16
CA LYS A 54 -9.09 12.39 8.38
C LYS A 54 -9.02 11.25 9.40
N LEU A 55 -9.05 10.01 8.92
CA LEU A 55 -8.91 8.81 9.76
C LEU A 55 -7.46 8.52 10.17
N GLY A 56 -6.47 9.26 9.65
CA GLY A 56 -5.06 9.12 10.00
C GLY A 56 -4.27 8.18 9.11
N ILE A 57 -4.66 8.02 7.84
CA ILE A 57 -3.90 7.30 6.81
C ILE A 57 -3.57 8.25 5.65
N PRO A 58 -2.33 8.30 5.15
CA PRO A 58 -1.15 7.57 5.63
C PRO A 58 -0.37 8.30 6.73
N PHE A 59 -0.89 9.44 7.19
CA PHE A 59 -0.14 10.33 8.07
C PHE A 59 -0.29 9.98 9.55
N GLU A 60 0.78 10.17 10.30
CA GLU A 60 0.74 10.22 11.75
C GLU A 60 -0.12 11.37 12.28
N LYS A 61 -0.59 11.24 13.52
CA LYS A 61 -1.33 12.32 14.19
C LYS A 61 -0.49 13.60 14.17
N GLY A 62 -1.10 14.69 13.72
CA GLY A 62 -0.44 16.00 13.61
C GLY A 62 0.27 16.27 12.28
N LYS A 63 0.66 15.24 11.50
CA LYS A 63 1.17 15.43 10.13
C LYS A 63 -0.01 15.48 9.16
N GLY A 64 -0.15 16.57 8.40
CA GLY A 64 -1.18 16.67 7.36
C GLY A 64 -2.64 16.65 7.84
N GLN A 65 -2.91 16.76 9.15
CA GLN A 65 -4.25 16.74 9.76
C GLN A 65 -4.80 18.13 10.15
N SER A 66 -4.04 19.22 10.00
CA SER A 66 -4.51 20.55 10.42
C SER A 66 -5.39 21.23 9.37
N GLU A 67 -6.44 21.89 9.85
CA GLU A 67 -7.21 22.91 9.12
C GLU A 67 -6.27 24.02 8.66
N GLY A 68 -5.78 23.96 7.41
CA GLY A 68 -5.07 25.07 6.79
C GLY A 68 -3.70 24.79 6.17
N HIS A 69 -3.12 23.59 6.30
CA HIS A 69 -1.89 23.30 5.55
C HIS A 69 -2.18 23.11 4.06
N ARG A 70 -2.02 24.21 3.32
CA ARG A 70 -2.20 24.24 1.87
C ARG A 70 -1.27 23.27 1.14
N HIS A 71 -0.21 22.71 1.71
CA HIS A 71 0.73 21.86 0.97
C HIS A 71 1.11 20.61 1.76
N VAL A 72 0.30 19.57 1.65
CA VAL A 72 0.66 18.22 2.11
C VAL A 72 1.40 17.50 1.00
N THR A 73 2.56 16.94 1.35
CA THR A 73 3.37 16.08 0.51
C THR A 73 3.35 14.64 1.01
N TYR A 74 3.51 13.69 0.09
CA TYR A 74 3.53 12.26 0.37
C TYR A 74 4.91 11.72 0.05
N ASP A 75 5.56 11.11 1.03
CA ASP A 75 6.80 10.34 0.84
C ASP A 75 6.52 8.90 0.40
N PHE A 76 7.57 8.13 0.15
CA PHE A 76 7.46 6.76 -0.33
C PHE A 76 6.61 5.87 0.60
N GLU A 77 6.83 5.98 1.90
CA GLU A 77 6.15 5.14 2.89
C GLU A 77 4.67 5.50 2.99
N GLU A 78 4.39 6.80 2.92
CA GLU A 78 3.02 7.31 2.91
C GLU A 78 2.27 6.89 1.64
N LEU A 79 2.95 6.83 0.50
CA LEU A 79 2.37 6.31 -0.73
C LEU A 79 2.10 4.81 -0.64
N MET A 80 3.03 4.03 -0.10
CA MET A 80 2.84 2.59 0.14
C MET A 80 1.65 2.31 1.08
N GLU A 81 1.59 3.00 2.21
CA GLU A 81 0.51 2.87 3.20
C GLU A 81 -0.85 3.26 2.59
N LEU A 82 -0.90 4.36 1.82
CA LEU A 82 -2.11 4.79 1.13
C LEU A 82 -2.54 3.78 0.05
N THR A 83 -1.59 3.24 -0.73
CA THR A 83 -1.86 2.22 -1.75
C THR A 83 -2.43 0.96 -1.12
N VAL A 84 -1.86 0.47 -0.02
CA VAL A 84 -2.39 -0.69 0.72
C VAL A 84 -3.82 -0.41 1.20
N ALA A 85 -4.07 0.74 1.82
CA ALA A 85 -5.42 1.09 2.28
C ALA A 85 -6.44 1.15 1.14
N LEU A 86 -6.06 1.70 -0.02
CA LEU A 86 -6.92 1.78 -1.20
C LEU A 86 -7.15 0.40 -1.84
N LEU A 87 -6.15 -0.48 -1.87
CA LEU A 87 -6.33 -1.86 -2.35
C LEU A 87 -7.33 -2.63 -1.48
N LEU A 88 -7.19 -2.54 -0.16
CA LEU A 88 -8.15 -3.15 0.78
C LEU A 88 -9.56 -2.58 0.59
N ARG A 89 -9.68 -1.30 0.24
CA ARG A 89 -10.97 -0.71 -0.12
C ARG A 89 -11.54 -1.31 -1.41
N VAL A 90 -10.72 -1.44 -2.46
CA VAL A 90 -11.14 -2.02 -3.76
C VAL A 90 -11.61 -3.46 -3.58
N TYR A 91 -11.00 -4.21 -2.67
CA TYR A 91 -11.43 -5.57 -2.32
C TYR A 91 -12.68 -5.63 -1.41
N GLY A 92 -13.31 -4.48 -1.10
CA GLY A 92 -14.61 -4.41 -0.42
C GLY A 92 -14.54 -4.40 1.10
N THR A 93 -13.38 -4.09 1.67
CA THR A 93 -13.01 -4.62 2.99
C THR A 93 -12.14 -3.64 3.78
N LEU A 94 -12.40 -2.34 3.59
CA LEU A 94 -11.87 -1.28 4.45
C LEU A 94 -12.93 -0.74 5.44
N PRO A 95 -13.36 -1.51 6.47
CA PRO A 95 -13.97 -0.95 7.66
C PRO A 95 -13.02 -0.04 8.43
N ASP A 96 -13.55 0.84 9.27
CA ASP A 96 -12.77 1.69 10.17
C ASP A 96 -11.81 0.90 11.07
N THR A 97 -12.14 -0.36 11.38
CA THR A 97 -11.29 -1.26 12.16
C THR A 97 -10.00 -1.68 11.44
N VAL A 98 -10.04 -1.85 10.11
CA VAL A 98 -8.84 -2.10 9.30
C VAL A 98 -7.97 -0.85 9.24
N VAL A 99 -8.59 0.33 9.13
CA VAL A 99 -7.88 1.62 9.20
C VAL A 99 -7.19 1.80 10.55
N ALA A 100 -7.86 1.41 11.65
CA ALA A 100 -7.27 1.42 12.98
C ALA A 100 -6.07 0.46 13.07
N GLY A 101 -6.19 -0.75 12.55
CA GLY A 101 -5.09 -1.73 12.52
C GLY A 101 -3.87 -1.25 11.73
N LEU A 102 -4.09 -0.67 10.54
CA LEU A 102 -3.01 -0.07 9.75
C LEU A 102 -2.26 1.05 10.51
N ARG A 103 -2.99 1.85 11.29
CA ARG A 103 -2.40 2.90 12.12
C ARG A 103 -1.63 2.35 13.31
N GLU A 104 -2.17 1.32 13.95
CA GLU A 104 -1.57 0.67 15.12
C GLU A 104 -0.24 0.00 14.77
N PHE A 105 -0.20 -0.72 13.64
CA PHE A 105 0.99 -1.44 13.17
C PHE A 105 1.85 -0.65 12.19
N ARG A 106 1.69 0.68 12.09
CA ARG A 106 2.44 1.51 11.15
C ARG A 106 3.95 1.34 11.30
N ASP A 107 4.43 1.31 12.53
CA ASP A 107 5.86 1.20 12.83
C ASP A 107 6.43 -0.17 12.45
N ASP A 108 5.58 -1.20 12.34
CA ASP A 108 5.94 -2.52 11.80
C ASP A 108 5.81 -2.57 10.26
N LEU A 109 4.80 -1.90 9.70
CA LEU A 109 4.51 -1.89 8.26
C LEU A 109 5.56 -1.11 7.46
N ARG A 110 5.97 0.06 7.95
CA ARG A 110 6.91 0.95 7.24
C ARG A 110 8.28 0.29 6.97
N PRO A 111 8.91 -0.41 7.93
CA PRO A 111 10.08 -1.24 7.66
C PRO A 111 9.85 -2.29 6.56
N ILE A 112 8.68 -2.93 6.52
CA ILE A 112 8.34 -3.90 5.46
C ILE A 112 8.24 -3.20 4.10
N TYR A 113 7.66 -1.99 4.02
CA TYR A 113 7.59 -1.22 2.78
C TYR A 113 8.97 -0.82 2.27
N ARG A 114 9.87 -0.39 3.15
CA ARG A 114 11.27 -0.12 2.80
C ARG A 114 11.92 -1.39 2.25
N GLN A 115 11.79 -2.52 2.96
CA GLN A 115 12.33 -3.80 2.52
C GLN A 115 11.78 -4.22 1.15
N ALA A 116 10.50 -3.98 0.87
CA ALA A 116 9.89 -4.24 -0.43
C ALA A 116 10.54 -3.42 -1.54
N TYR A 117 10.89 -2.15 -1.28
CA TYR A 117 11.66 -1.35 -2.24
C TYR A 117 13.06 -1.93 -2.48
N PHE A 118 13.79 -2.33 -1.44
CA PHE A 118 15.10 -2.95 -1.62
C PHE A 118 15.04 -4.28 -2.36
N ASP A 119 13.97 -5.03 -2.16
CA ASP A 119 13.72 -6.29 -2.85
C ASP A 119 13.59 -6.11 -4.37
N THR A 120 13.14 -4.95 -4.86
CA THR A 120 13.12 -4.62 -6.31
C THR A 120 14.50 -4.73 -6.96
N LYS A 121 15.55 -4.38 -6.20
CA LYS A 121 16.96 -4.40 -6.66
C LYS A 121 17.64 -5.73 -6.35
N THR A 122 17.35 -6.28 -5.17
CA THR A 122 18.13 -7.39 -4.59
C THR A 122 17.53 -8.76 -4.83
N LYS A 123 16.22 -8.85 -5.08
CA LYS A 123 15.46 -10.11 -5.22
C LYS A 123 15.77 -11.06 -4.05
N THR A 124 15.41 -10.61 -2.85
CA THR A 124 15.76 -11.22 -1.55
C THR A 124 15.27 -12.66 -1.44
N TYR A 125 14.10 -12.97 -2.00
CA TYR A 125 13.52 -14.31 -1.96
C TYR A 125 13.62 -15.05 -3.30
N PRO A 126 13.82 -16.38 -3.28
CA PRO A 126 13.70 -17.20 -4.47
C PRO A 126 12.29 -17.11 -5.08
N VAL A 127 12.25 -17.14 -6.41
CA VAL A 127 11.01 -17.19 -7.20
C VAL A 127 10.25 -18.48 -6.90
N ALA A 128 8.96 -18.38 -6.61
CA ALA A 128 8.07 -19.53 -6.56
C ALA A 128 7.58 -19.86 -7.98
N ARG A 129 7.56 -21.15 -8.33
CA ARG A 129 7.00 -21.63 -9.60
C ARG A 129 5.73 -22.41 -9.33
N VAL A 130 4.62 -21.93 -9.87
CA VAL A 130 3.31 -22.59 -9.78
C VAL A 130 3.05 -23.26 -11.13
N ALA A 131 2.81 -24.57 -11.10
CA ALA A 131 2.42 -25.30 -12.31
C ALA A 131 1.01 -24.85 -12.74
N GLU A 132 0.87 -24.48 -14.00
CA GLU A 132 -0.42 -24.24 -14.64
C GLU A 132 -0.89 -25.52 -15.35
N HIS A 133 -2.15 -25.59 -15.81
CA HIS A 133 -2.58 -26.69 -16.67
C HIS A 133 -1.77 -26.67 -18.00
N GLY A 134 -1.20 -27.82 -18.37
CA GLY A 134 -0.19 -27.91 -19.42
C GLY A 134 1.22 -27.67 -18.87
N ARG A 135 2.28 -27.91 -19.64
CA ARG A 135 3.68 -27.82 -19.13
C ARG A 135 4.15 -26.40 -18.78
N ASN A 136 3.25 -25.44 -18.63
CA ASN A 136 3.54 -24.05 -18.33
C ASN A 136 3.68 -23.85 -16.82
N HIS A 137 4.58 -22.95 -16.44
CA HIS A 137 4.75 -22.54 -15.05
C HIS A 137 4.64 -21.03 -14.97
N VAL A 138 3.88 -20.56 -13.99
CA VAL A 138 3.84 -19.14 -13.62
C VAL A 138 4.92 -18.91 -12.57
N ALA A 139 5.81 -17.97 -12.85
CA ALA A 139 6.81 -17.50 -11.91
C ALA A 139 6.21 -16.37 -11.05
N ILE A 140 6.35 -16.49 -9.73
CA ILE A 140 5.91 -15.51 -8.76
C ILE A 140 7.14 -15.06 -7.97
N ASP A 141 7.45 -13.78 -8.02
CA ASP A 141 8.59 -13.17 -7.36
C ASP A 141 8.17 -11.98 -6.46
N GLY A 142 9.14 -11.50 -5.68
CA GLY A 142 8.97 -10.35 -4.80
C GLY A 142 8.73 -10.71 -3.33
N LEU A 143 8.49 -9.67 -2.54
CA LEU A 143 8.15 -9.72 -1.13
C LEU A 143 6.64 -9.48 -0.98
N PHE A 144 6.01 -10.35 -0.22
CA PHE A 144 4.58 -10.32 0.02
C PHE A 144 4.28 -9.87 1.45
N LEU A 145 3.14 -9.20 1.65
CA LEU A 145 2.66 -8.74 2.94
C LEU A 145 1.38 -9.47 3.31
N ASP A 146 1.42 -10.24 4.39
CA ASP A 146 0.22 -10.72 5.09
C ASP A 146 -0.07 -9.77 6.26
N LEU A 147 -1.23 -9.12 6.22
CA LEU A 147 -1.71 -8.26 7.30
C LEU A 147 -2.27 -9.07 8.48
N ASN A 148 -2.37 -10.40 8.34
CA ASN A 148 -2.95 -11.32 9.33
C ASN A 148 -4.35 -10.89 9.78
N ILE A 149 -5.17 -10.40 8.85
CA ILE A 149 -6.54 -10.01 9.15
C ILE A 149 -7.41 -11.27 9.26
N ARG A 150 -8.21 -11.35 10.33
CA ARG A 150 -9.18 -12.43 10.53
C ARG A 150 -10.59 -11.89 10.61
N TYR A 151 -11.50 -12.57 9.93
CA TYR A 151 -12.92 -12.28 9.93
C TYR A 151 -13.71 -13.37 10.64
N SER A 152 -14.79 -12.99 11.30
CA SER A 152 -15.83 -13.90 11.78
C SER A 152 -17.19 -13.29 11.47
N ALA A 153 -18.08 -14.05 10.84
CA ALA A 153 -19.41 -13.59 10.44
C ALA A 153 -19.41 -12.23 9.68
N GLY A 154 -18.42 -12.02 8.79
CA GLY A 154 -18.29 -10.79 8.01
C GLY A 154 -17.72 -9.59 8.79
N GLN A 155 -17.41 -9.74 10.07
CA GLN A 155 -16.77 -8.72 10.90
C GLN A 155 -15.29 -9.03 11.11
N MET A 156 -14.44 -8.02 11.03
CA MET A 156 -13.03 -8.17 11.37
C MET A 156 -12.92 -8.35 12.89
N ILE A 157 -12.26 -9.41 13.33
CA ILE A 157 -12.03 -9.72 14.75
C ILE A 157 -10.58 -9.48 15.18
N GLU A 158 -9.64 -9.51 14.24
CA GLU A 158 -8.21 -9.36 14.53
C GLU A 158 -7.49 -8.73 13.34
N PHE A 159 -6.50 -7.90 13.64
CA PHE A 159 -5.55 -7.34 12.70
C PHE A 159 -4.15 -7.55 13.26
N GLY A 160 -3.24 -8.09 12.44
CA GLY A 160 -1.83 -8.20 12.78
C GLY A 160 -1.45 -9.37 13.70
N PRO A 161 -0.15 -9.47 14.04
CA PRO A 161 0.92 -8.60 13.55
C PRO A 161 1.17 -8.79 12.04
N PRO A 162 1.48 -7.74 11.27
CA PRO A 162 1.79 -7.87 9.85
C PRO A 162 3.08 -8.66 9.66
N LYS A 163 3.16 -9.41 8.56
CA LYS A 163 4.29 -10.29 8.25
C LYS A 163 4.74 -10.13 6.80
N ALA A 164 6.04 -9.95 6.61
CA ALA A 164 6.69 -10.11 5.31
C ALA A 164 6.85 -11.61 4.98
N MET A 165 6.55 -11.98 3.74
CA MET A 165 6.51 -13.37 3.29
C MET A 165 7.27 -13.54 1.98
N SER A 166 7.90 -14.70 1.83
CA SER A 166 8.44 -15.15 0.55
C SER A 166 7.32 -15.49 -0.45
N PRO A 167 7.61 -15.54 -1.76
CA PRO A 167 6.63 -15.97 -2.77
C PRO A 167 6.04 -17.35 -2.47
N PHE A 168 6.87 -18.30 -2.02
CA PHE A 168 6.41 -19.65 -1.70
C PHE A 168 5.46 -19.67 -0.50
N GLU A 169 5.78 -18.92 0.55
CA GLU A 169 4.88 -18.78 1.70
C GLU A 169 3.56 -18.11 1.30
N ALA A 170 3.59 -17.09 0.44
CA ALA A 170 2.40 -16.40 -0.04
C ALA A 170 1.48 -17.35 -0.84
N VAL A 171 2.06 -18.11 -1.78
CA VAL A 171 1.33 -19.14 -2.55
C VAL A 171 0.77 -20.22 -1.64
N THR A 172 1.55 -20.68 -0.66
CA THR A 172 1.10 -21.69 0.31
C THR A 172 -0.07 -21.17 1.15
N THR A 173 -0.01 -19.89 1.54
CA THR A 173 -1.06 -19.23 2.32
C THR A 173 -2.33 -19.06 1.51
N PHE A 174 -2.21 -18.69 0.24
CA PHE A 174 -3.30 -18.67 -0.74
C PHE A 174 -3.92 -20.06 -0.89
N ALA A 175 -3.11 -21.09 -1.16
CA ALA A 175 -3.61 -22.45 -1.41
C ALA A 175 -4.31 -23.04 -0.17
N ARG A 176 -3.95 -22.60 1.03
CA ARG A 176 -4.54 -23.05 2.30
C ARG A 176 -5.70 -22.17 2.79
N SER A 177 -6.07 -21.11 2.07
CA SER A 177 -7.11 -20.18 2.48
C SER A 177 -8.54 -20.74 2.29
N GLU A 178 -8.73 -22.06 2.42
CA GLU A 178 -10.04 -22.71 2.52
C GLU A 178 -10.85 -22.22 3.73
N VAL A 179 -10.24 -21.44 4.62
CA VAL A 179 -10.91 -20.78 5.75
C VAL A 179 -11.64 -19.53 5.24
N PRO A 180 -12.99 -19.48 5.24
CA PRO A 180 -13.77 -18.31 4.84
C PRO A 180 -13.44 -17.03 5.65
N ALA A 181 -12.75 -17.19 6.79
CA ALA A 181 -12.29 -16.14 7.69
C ALA A 181 -11.03 -15.38 7.21
N ARG A 182 -10.24 -15.94 6.28
CA ARG A 182 -9.09 -15.24 5.66
C ARG A 182 -9.51 -14.74 4.29
N SER A 183 -10.19 -13.60 4.27
CA SER A 183 -10.76 -13.03 3.05
C SER A 183 -9.74 -12.36 2.12
N TYR A 184 -8.42 -12.52 2.37
CA TYR A 184 -7.40 -11.77 1.64
C TYR A 184 -6.15 -12.55 1.33
N LEU A 185 -5.60 -12.20 0.16
CA LEU A 185 -4.35 -12.72 -0.33
C LEU A 185 -3.20 -11.85 0.20
N PRO A 186 -2.04 -12.45 0.50
CA PRO A 186 -0.83 -11.68 0.74
C PRO A 186 -0.58 -10.71 -0.42
N LEU A 187 -0.35 -9.44 -0.11
CA LEU A 187 -0.17 -8.39 -1.10
C LEU A 187 1.27 -8.39 -1.61
N ASN A 188 1.51 -8.43 -2.93
CA ASN A 188 2.86 -8.31 -3.49
C ASN A 188 3.36 -6.86 -3.37
N VAL A 189 3.95 -6.51 -2.23
CA VAL A 189 4.39 -5.14 -1.93
C VAL A 189 5.65 -4.74 -2.70
N THR A 190 6.46 -5.70 -3.17
CA THR A 190 7.56 -5.39 -4.11
C THR A 190 7.01 -4.84 -5.41
N ALA A 191 6.01 -5.51 -6.01
CA ALA A 191 5.36 -5.02 -7.22
C ALA A 191 4.71 -3.64 -7.02
N LEU A 192 4.10 -3.39 -5.85
CA LEU A 192 3.57 -2.06 -5.51
C LEU A 192 4.68 -0.99 -5.47
N ALA A 193 5.82 -1.30 -4.85
CA ALA A 193 6.95 -0.38 -4.78
C ALA A 193 7.52 -0.07 -6.18
N GLU A 194 7.68 -1.09 -7.03
CA GLU A 194 8.12 -0.93 -8.43
C GLU A 194 7.16 -0.02 -9.21
N MET A 195 5.85 -0.26 -9.09
CA MET A 195 4.84 0.55 -9.77
C MET A 195 4.81 1.99 -9.27
N ILE A 196 4.87 2.22 -7.96
CA ILE A 196 4.91 3.58 -7.38
C ILE A 196 6.14 4.31 -7.89
N VAL A 197 7.32 3.74 -7.73
CA VAL A 197 8.59 4.40 -8.10
C VAL A 197 8.66 4.62 -9.60
N GLY A 198 8.34 3.61 -10.41
CA GLY A 198 8.33 3.73 -11.87
C GLY A 198 7.38 4.82 -12.38
N ARG A 199 6.19 4.93 -11.79
CA ARG A 199 5.22 5.99 -12.16
C ARG A 199 5.60 7.36 -11.63
N THR A 200 6.36 7.45 -10.53
CA THR A 200 6.85 8.74 -10.05
C THR A 200 7.90 9.40 -10.98
N GLN A 201 8.55 8.63 -11.85
CA GLN A 201 9.53 9.18 -12.80
C GLN A 201 8.88 9.97 -13.95
N VAL A 202 7.62 9.72 -14.25
CA VAL A 202 6.87 10.32 -15.37
C VAL A 202 5.78 11.28 -14.90
N LEU A 203 5.94 11.87 -13.71
CA LEU A 203 4.90 12.67 -13.09
C LEU A 203 4.55 13.93 -13.89
N PRO A 204 3.25 14.20 -14.12
CA PRO A 204 2.83 15.45 -14.70
C PRO A 204 3.03 16.62 -13.74
N SER A 205 3.27 17.80 -14.28
CA SER A 205 3.25 19.05 -13.53
C SER A 205 1.79 19.46 -13.25
N ILE A 206 1.27 19.05 -12.08
CA ILE A 206 -0.13 19.35 -11.72
C ILE A 206 -0.20 20.75 -11.08
N ARG A 207 -0.47 21.76 -11.91
CA ARG A 207 -0.84 23.09 -11.41
C ARG A 207 -2.22 23.02 -10.76
N ARG A 208 -2.32 23.46 -9.50
CA ARG A 208 -3.61 23.74 -8.89
C ARG A 208 -4.28 24.86 -9.69
N GLY A 209 -5.47 24.60 -10.24
CA GLY A 209 -6.28 25.63 -10.85
C GLY A 209 -6.54 26.77 -9.87
N ARG A 210 -5.82 27.89 -10.04
CA ARG A 210 -6.37 29.21 -9.71
C ARG A 210 -7.46 29.47 -10.75
N GLY A 211 -8.64 29.86 -10.28
CA GLY A 211 -9.86 29.90 -11.07
C GLY A 211 -9.74 30.64 -12.40
N ALA A 212 -10.42 30.12 -13.40
CA ALA A 212 -10.90 30.93 -14.52
C ALA A 212 -11.94 31.92 -13.95
N ARG A 213 -11.48 33.07 -13.45
CA ARG A 213 -12.29 34.26 -13.22
C ARG A 213 -11.49 35.45 -13.74
N GLN A 214 -11.71 35.73 -15.02
CA GLN A 214 -11.48 36.94 -15.83
C GLN A 214 -11.48 36.40 -17.29
N ALA A 215 -12.34 36.79 -18.22
CA ALA A 215 -12.95 38.08 -18.45
C ALA A 215 -14.32 37.92 -19.15
N HIS A 216 -15.32 38.66 -18.66
CA HIS A 216 -16.33 39.30 -19.50
C HIS A 216 -16.94 40.44 -18.66
N GLN A 217 -16.18 41.52 -18.57
CA GLN A 217 -16.72 42.87 -18.50
C GLN A 217 -16.11 43.62 -19.66
N SER A 218 -16.93 43.83 -20.69
CA SER A 218 -16.96 44.96 -21.60
C SER A 218 -18.37 45.00 -22.16
#